data_AF-A0A8S2KFJ8-F1
#
_entry.id   AF-A0A8S2KFJ8-F1
#
_cell.length_a   1.000
_cell.length_b   1.000
_cell.length_c   1.000
_cell.angle_alpha   90.00
_cell.angle_beta   90.00
_cell.angle_gamma   90.00
#
_symmetry.space_group_name_H-M   'P 1'
#
loop_
_entity.id
_entity.type
_entity.pdbx_description
1 polymer ?
#
loop_
_entity_poly.entity_id
_entity_poly.type
_entity_poly.pdbx_seq_one_letter_code
_entity_poly.pdbx_strand_id
1 'polypeptide(L)'
;QVLTNSTETAYAVWNTTAGSDSNLASSGTGIGKYYPQQGPGNIFDHNTNTKYVSFGDCKNITAGSPTCAQNTGFYLTLQRGASLLVAFRFTTTESYPRRDPLMITIEGSNSNSTDLTRGSSWTLLYNGSCGISTNQIRLTYGSTQWLPKHSA
;
A
#
# COMPACT_ATOMS: atom_id res chain seq x y z
N GLN A 1 -2.39 1.29 -20.19
CA GLN A 1 -3.26 2.22 -19.44
C GLN A 1 -2.93 2.08 -17.96
N VAL A 2 -2.81 3.18 -17.21
CA VAL A 2 -2.62 3.11 -15.75
C VAL A 2 -3.96 2.71 -15.13
N LEU A 3 -3.94 1.71 -14.24
CA LEU A 3 -5.18 1.22 -13.61
C LEU A 3 -5.73 2.22 -12.58
N THR A 4 -4.85 2.96 -11.90
CA THR A 4 -5.19 3.91 -10.86
C THR A 4 -5.05 5.37 -11.32
N ASN A 5 -6.10 6.15 -11.13
CA ASN A 5 -6.14 7.58 -11.41
C ASN A 5 -6.31 8.39 -10.10
N SER A 6 -6.35 9.71 -10.21
CA SER A 6 -6.51 10.62 -9.06
C SER A 6 -7.90 10.59 -8.41
N THR A 7 -8.86 9.84 -8.96
CA THR A 7 -10.22 9.69 -8.39
C THR A 7 -10.43 8.35 -7.70
N GLU A 8 -9.41 7.49 -7.64
CA GLU A 8 -9.49 6.22 -6.91
C GLU A 8 -9.65 6.45 -5.40
N THR A 9 -10.65 5.81 -4.81
CA THR A 9 -10.83 5.79 -3.36
C THR A 9 -10.07 4.60 -2.78
N ALA A 10 -8.96 4.88 -2.10
CA ALA A 10 -8.21 3.88 -1.35
C ALA A 10 -8.63 3.86 0.14
N TYR A 11 -8.64 2.66 0.72
CA TYR A 11 -8.93 2.41 2.12
C TYR A 11 -7.69 1.88 2.81
N ALA A 12 -7.24 2.59 3.84
CA ALA A 12 -6.11 2.18 4.65
C ALA A 12 -6.47 0.96 5.52
N VAL A 13 -5.56 -0.02 5.60
CA VAL A 13 -5.70 -1.21 6.45
C VAL A 13 -4.44 -1.48 7.27
N TRP A 14 -4.63 -2.19 8.37
CA TRP A 14 -3.57 -2.65 9.27
C TRP A 14 -3.85 -4.07 9.75
N ASN A 15 -2.89 -4.65 10.48
CA ASN A 15 -2.87 -6.07 10.83
C ASN A 15 -2.84 -6.95 9.56
N THR A 16 -2.11 -6.52 8.54
CA THR A 16 -2.09 -7.21 7.24
C THR A 16 -1.06 -8.33 7.23
N THR A 17 -1.49 -9.51 6.83
CA THR A 17 -0.64 -10.61 6.34
C THR A 17 -1.35 -11.19 5.12
N ALA A 18 -0.62 -11.52 4.05
CA ALA A 18 -1.25 -12.07 2.85
C ALA A 18 -2.14 -13.29 3.18
N GLY A 19 -3.34 -13.32 2.59
CA GLY A 19 -4.37 -14.33 2.84
C GLY A 19 -5.04 -14.28 4.22
N SER A 20 -4.72 -13.30 5.07
CA SER A 20 -5.29 -13.15 6.41
C SER A 20 -6.23 -11.95 6.51
N ASP A 21 -7.14 -12.00 7.49
CA ASP A 21 -8.05 -10.88 7.78
C ASP A 21 -7.27 -9.62 8.18
N SER A 22 -7.77 -8.47 7.75
CA SER A 22 -7.22 -7.15 8.07
C SER A 22 -8.26 -6.26 8.73
N ASN A 23 -7.81 -5.17 9.34
CA ASN A 23 -8.67 -4.19 9.96
C ASN A 23 -8.59 -2.86 9.20
N LEU A 24 -9.71 -2.15 9.08
CA LEU A 24 -9.70 -0.77 8.61
C LEU A 24 -8.87 0.09 9.55
N ALA A 25 -7.96 0.87 8.99
CA ALA A 25 -7.24 1.90 9.72
C ALA A 25 -8.07 3.18 9.79
N SER A 26 -7.84 3.99 10.81
CA SER A 26 -8.57 5.24 11.04
C SER A 26 -7.61 6.43 11.22
N SER A 27 -8.12 7.64 11.05
CA SER A 27 -7.33 8.86 11.23
C SER A 27 -6.81 8.99 12.68
N GLY A 28 -5.52 9.27 12.86
CA GLY A 28 -4.88 9.44 14.17
C GLY A 28 -3.38 9.13 14.18
N THR A 29 -2.79 9.03 15.36
CA THR A 29 -1.32 8.86 15.54
C THR A 29 -0.93 7.64 16.38
N GLY A 30 -1.68 6.54 16.29
CA GLY A 30 -1.45 5.34 17.10
C GLY A 30 -1.58 4.03 16.33
N ILE A 31 -1.63 2.91 17.06
CA ILE A 31 -1.82 1.59 16.46
C ILE A 31 -3.11 1.56 15.62
N GLY A 32 -3.02 1.02 14.41
CA GLY A 32 -4.14 0.95 13.46
C GLY A 32 -4.59 2.31 12.93
N LYS A 33 -3.71 3.33 12.98
CA LYS A 33 -4.01 4.66 12.47
C LYS A 33 -3.17 5.05 11.26
N TYR A 34 -3.65 6.06 10.54
CA TYR A 34 -2.87 6.82 9.57
C TYR A 34 -2.87 8.30 9.94
N TYR A 35 -1.82 9.02 9.56
CA TYR A 35 -1.70 10.43 9.90
C TYR A 35 -2.81 11.25 9.19
N PRO A 36 -3.59 12.08 9.92
CA PRO A 36 -4.81 12.71 9.39
C PRO A 36 -4.65 13.46 8.05
N GLN A 37 -3.52 14.13 7.84
CA GLN A 37 -3.24 14.92 6.62
C GLN A 37 -2.44 14.13 5.57
N GLN A 38 -2.04 12.90 5.90
CA GLN A 38 -1.25 12.01 5.04
C GLN A 38 -1.96 10.65 4.94
N GLY A 39 -3.27 10.72 4.72
CA GLY A 39 -4.16 9.57 4.63
C GLY A 39 -4.13 8.88 3.27
N PRO A 40 -5.00 7.86 3.08
CA PRO A 40 -4.99 7.04 1.87
C PRO A 40 -5.33 7.79 0.57
N GLY A 41 -5.93 8.99 0.66
CA GLY A 41 -6.16 9.86 -0.52
C GLY A 41 -4.88 10.25 -1.26
N ASN A 42 -3.72 10.19 -0.60
CA ASN A 42 -2.43 10.55 -1.20
C ASN A 42 -1.73 9.38 -1.91
N ILE A 43 -2.34 8.19 -2.01
CA ILE A 43 -1.69 7.00 -2.58
C ILE A 43 -1.66 7.07 -4.11
N PHE A 44 -2.73 7.58 -4.72
CA PHE A 44 -2.92 7.63 -6.18
C PHE A 44 -3.23 9.04 -6.70
N ASP A 45 -2.83 10.09 -5.97
CA ASP A 45 -3.05 11.50 -6.33
C ASP A 45 -2.08 12.04 -7.40
N HIS A 46 -1.14 11.20 -7.85
CA HIS A 46 -0.11 11.50 -8.86
C HIS A 46 0.82 12.66 -8.44
N ASN A 47 0.96 12.93 -7.14
CA ASN A 47 1.84 13.96 -6.61
C ASN A 47 2.94 13.34 -5.74
N THR A 48 4.19 13.39 -6.20
CA THR A 48 5.31 12.83 -5.41
C THR A 48 5.64 13.63 -4.16
N ASN A 49 5.07 14.83 -3.98
CA ASN A 49 5.27 15.68 -2.79
C ASN A 49 4.25 15.40 -1.66
N THR A 50 3.21 14.59 -1.92
CA THR A 50 2.31 14.10 -0.89
C THR A 50 2.69 12.67 -0.51
N LYS A 51 2.13 12.18 0.59
CA LYS A 51 2.41 10.82 1.07
C LYS A 51 1.27 10.23 1.87
N TYR A 52 1.20 8.90 1.84
CA TYR A 52 0.45 8.11 2.80
C TYR A 52 1.38 7.67 3.94
N VAL A 53 1.00 7.95 5.18
CA VAL A 53 1.73 7.53 6.38
C VAL A 53 0.82 6.73 7.28
N SER A 54 1.11 5.43 7.39
CA SER A 54 0.48 4.54 8.35
C SER A 54 1.31 4.45 9.63
N PHE A 55 0.65 4.12 10.73
CA PHE A 55 1.29 3.75 11.99
C PHE A 55 1.19 2.24 12.24
N GLY A 56 0.27 1.51 11.62
CA GLY A 56 0.22 0.04 11.70
C GLY A 56 0.26 -0.52 13.11
N ASP A 57 1.12 -1.52 13.36
CA ASP A 57 1.37 -2.09 14.70
C ASP A 57 2.48 -1.35 15.48
N CYS A 58 2.58 -0.03 15.31
CA CYS A 58 3.58 0.80 16.00
C CYS A 58 3.28 0.91 17.50
N LYS A 59 3.81 -0.04 18.28
CA LYS A 59 3.68 -0.06 19.76
C LYS A 59 4.45 1.07 20.44
N ASN A 60 5.57 1.50 19.84
CA ASN A 60 6.41 2.59 20.34
C ASN A 60 6.52 3.68 19.28
N ILE A 61 5.74 4.75 19.42
CA ILE A 61 5.70 5.87 18.48
C ILE A 61 6.90 6.79 18.74
N THR A 62 8.05 6.36 18.25
CA THR A 62 9.23 7.21 18.15
C THR A 62 9.39 7.66 16.70
N ALA A 63 9.65 8.95 16.49
CA ALA A 63 9.89 9.50 15.16
C ALA A 63 10.97 8.69 14.42
N GLY A 64 10.68 8.28 13.18
CA GLY A 64 11.62 7.52 12.36
C GLY A 64 11.80 6.04 12.73
N SER A 65 11.01 5.49 13.67
CA SER A 65 11.06 4.05 14.00
C SER A 65 10.81 3.19 12.75
N PRO A 66 11.69 2.22 12.44
CA PRO A 66 11.60 1.36 11.26
C PRO A 66 10.53 0.28 11.38
N THR A 67 10.10 -0.03 12.61
CA THR A 67 9.10 -1.06 12.89
C THR A 67 7.69 -0.48 12.93
N CYS A 68 7.56 0.84 13.01
CA CYS A 68 6.28 1.49 12.85
C CYS A 68 5.79 1.36 11.41
N ALA A 69 4.48 1.19 11.24
CA ALA A 69 3.84 0.88 9.95
C ALA A 69 4.10 -0.52 9.37
N GLN A 70 4.73 -1.44 10.11
CA GLN A 70 4.71 -2.85 9.73
C GLN A 70 3.28 -3.41 9.72
N ASN A 71 3.04 -4.40 8.86
CA ASN A 71 1.74 -5.06 8.69
C ASN A 71 0.63 -4.05 8.36
N THR A 72 0.93 -3.14 7.43
CA THR A 72 -0.01 -2.16 6.89
C THR A 72 -0.16 -2.29 5.41
N GLY A 73 -1.27 -1.76 4.90
CA GLY A 73 -1.49 -1.67 3.48
C GLY A 73 -2.65 -0.75 3.18
N PHE A 74 -3.21 -0.96 2.00
CA PHE A 74 -4.44 -0.34 1.54
C PHE A 74 -5.11 -1.27 0.53
N TYR A 75 -6.40 -1.07 0.32
CA TYR A 75 -7.11 -1.65 -0.81
C TYR A 75 -7.92 -0.58 -1.54
N LEU A 76 -8.33 -0.87 -2.77
CA LEU A 76 -9.28 -0.08 -3.54
C LEU A 76 -10.08 -0.99 -4.46
N THR A 77 -11.24 -0.51 -4.88
CA THR A 77 -11.99 -1.11 -5.99
C THR A 77 -11.77 -0.23 -7.22
N LEU A 78 -11.20 -0.80 -8.28
CA LEU A 78 -10.90 -0.06 -9.51
C LEU A 78 -12.20 0.47 -10.15
N GLN A 79 -12.28 1.77 -10.37
CA GLN A 79 -13.47 2.41 -10.98
C GLN A 79 -13.77 1.92 -12.41
N ARG A 80 -12.76 1.40 -13.09
CA ARG A 80 -12.85 0.83 -14.44
C ARG A 80 -13.36 -0.62 -14.50
N GLY A 81 -13.67 -1.22 -13.35
CA GLY A 81 -14.08 -2.61 -13.25
C GLY A 81 -12.90 -3.59 -13.27
N ALA A 82 -13.23 -4.87 -13.45
CA ALA A 82 -12.28 -5.97 -13.41
C ALA A 82 -11.12 -5.73 -14.39
N SER A 83 -9.89 -5.82 -13.87
CA SER A 83 -8.68 -5.48 -14.61
C SER A 83 -7.55 -6.43 -14.25
N LEU A 84 -6.67 -6.71 -15.21
CA LEU A 84 -5.45 -7.46 -14.97
C LEU A 84 -4.34 -6.52 -14.49
N LEU A 85 -3.79 -6.79 -13.30
CA LEU A 85 -2.58 -6.11 -12.83
C LEU A 85 -1.37 -6.66 -13.58
N VAL A 86 -0.74 -5.84 -14.42
CA VAL A 86 0.42 -6.24 -15.23
C VAL A 86 1.74 -5.76 -14.62
N ALA A 87 1.74 -4.56 -14.05
CA ALA A 87 2.90 -3.95 -13.45
C ALA A 87 2.52 -2.90 -12.41
N PHE A 88 3.47 -2.58 -11.54
CA PHE A 88 3.33 -1.52 -10.54
C PHE A 88 4.67 -0.81 -10.31
N ARG A 89 4.61 0.36 -9.68
CA ARG A 89 5.80 1.11 -9.23
C ARG A 89 5.47 1.92 -7.99
N PHE A 90 6.45 2.10 -7.12
CA PHE A 90 6.35 2.93 -5.93
C PHE A 90 7.21 4.19 -6.09
N THR A 91 6.85 5.24 -5.35
CA THR A 91 7.73 6.40 -5.13
C THR A 91 8.02 6.47 -3.64
N THR A 92 9.25 6.85 -3.29
CA THR A 92 9.56 7.24 -1.91
C THR A 92 9.11 8.68 -1.67
N THR A 93 9.07 9.05 -0.39
CA THR A 93 8.73 10.40 0.06
C THR A 93 10.01 11.15 0.44
N GLU A 94 9.91 12.31 1.06
CA GLU A 94 11.06 12.99 1.68
C GLU A 94 11.39 12.44 3.09
N SER A 95 10.58 11.53 3.64
CA SER A 95 10.65 11.03 5.03
C SER A 95 11.82 10.07 5.29
N TYR A 96 12.06 9.61 6.52
CA TYR A 96 13.17 8.69 6.85
C TYR A 96 13.30 7.47 5.90
N PRO A 97 14.43 7.31 5.16
CA PRO A 97 14.63 6.20 4.21
C PRO A 97 14.51 4.81 4.82
N ARG A 98 14.85 4.68 6.12
CA ARG A 98 14.77 3.42 6.86
C ARG A 98 13.33 2.87 6.98
N ARG A 99 12.31 3.68 6.67
CA ARG A 99 10.89 3.28 6.69
C ARG A 99 10.32 2.99 5.30
N ASP A 100 11.11 3.16 4.24
CA ASP A 100 10.64 2.87 2.91
C ASP A 100 10.30 1.36 2.82
N PRO A 101 9.12 0.97 2.28
CA PRO A 101 8.81 -0.43 2.07
C PRO A 101 9.78 -0.95 1.01
N LEU A 102 10.52 -2.03 1.31
CA LEU A 102 11.41 -2.68 0.34
C LEU A 102 10.79 -3.94 -0.27
N MET A 103 9.92 -4.59 0.51
CA MET A 103 9.19 -5.81 0.17
C MET A 103 7.71 -5.60 0.42
N ILE A 104 6.88 -6.13 -0.47
CA ILE A 104 5.42 -6.04 -0.38
C ILE A 104 4.77 -7.34 -0.85
N THR A 105 3.52 -7.51 -0.46
CA THR A 105 2.58 -8.42 -1.13
C THR A 105 1.53 -7.62 -1.88
N ILE A 106 1.09 -8.13 -3.03
CA ILE A 106 -0.10 -7.61 -3.73
C ILE A 106 -1.06 -8.77 -3.91
N GLU A 107 -2.31 -8.53 -3.58
CA GLU A 107 -3.40 -9.49 -3.70
C GLU A 107 -4.52 -8.90 -4.56
N GLY A 108 -5.28 -9.77 -5.22
CA GLY A 108 -6.44 -9.42 -6.02
C GLY A 108 -7.72 -10.03 -5.46
N SER A 109 -8.85 -9.36 -5.69
CA SER A 109 -10.17 -9.84 -5.27
C SER A 109 -11.22 -9.48 -6.32
N ASN A 110 -12.18 -10.39 -6.50
CA ASN A 110 -13.45 -10.13 -7.20
C ASN A 110 -14.65 -10.18 -6.22
N SER A 111 -14.38 -10.17 -4.91
CA SER A 111 -15.42 -10.20 -3.87
C SER A 111 -16.14 -8.86 -3.74
N ASN A 112 -17.28 -8.87 -3.07
CA ASN A 112 -18.01 -7.64 -2.74
C ASN A 112 -17.20 -6.74 -1.79
N SER A 113 -17.44 -5.43 -1.86
CA SER A 113 -16.75 -4.44 -1.03
C SER A 113 -16.86 -4.70 0.47
N THR A 114 -17.95 -5.33 0.91
CA THR A 114 -18.20 -5.71 2.31
C THR A 114 -17.27 -6.81 2.84
N ASP A 115 -16.64 -7.58 1.95
CA ASP A 115 -15.78 -8.71 2.31
C ASP A 115 -14.28 -8.39 2.14
N LEU A 116 -13.91 -7.17 1.74
CA LEU A 116 -12.52 -6.80 1.43
C LEU A 116 -11.59 -6.70 2.64
N THR A 117 -12.11 -6.80 3.86
CA THR A 117 -11.30 -6.96 5.08
C THR A 117 -11.04 -8.43 5.43
N ARG A 118 -11.68 -9.39 4.73
CA ARG A 118 -11.52 -10.83 4.98
C ARG A 118 -10.40 -11.38 4.10
N GLY A 119 -9.41 -12.03 4.70
CA GLY A 119 -8.27 -12.61 3.99
C GLY A 119 -8.69 -13.63 2.93
N SER A 120 -9.75 -14.38 3.19
CA SER A 120 -10.32 -15.36 2.25
C SER A 120 -10.89 -14.74 0.97
N SER A 121 -11.06 -13.42 0.92
CA SER A 121 -11.49 -12.69 -0.28
C SER A 121 -10.34 -12.41 -1.24
N TRP A 122 -9.10 -12.62 -0.82
CA TRP A 122 -7.90 -12.19 -1.53
C TRP A 122 -7.11 -13.37 -2.08
N THR A 123 -6.59 -13.22 -3.29
CA THR A 123 -5.65 -14.16 -3.91
C THR A 123 -4.31 -13.47 -4.08
N LEU A 124 -3.25 -14.07 -3.55
CA LEU A 124 -1.89 -13.56 -3.69
C LEU A 124 -1.45 -13.54 -5.16
N LEU A 125 -1.10 -12.36 -5.66
CA LEU A 125 -0.61 -12.14 -7.03
C LEU A 125 0.89 -11.88 -7.08
N TYR A 126 1.43 -11.26 -6.03
CA TYR A 126 2.83 -10.85 -5.98
C TYR A 126 3.35 -10.90 -4.55
N ASN A 127 4.58 -11.40 -4.37
CA ASN A 127 5.33 -11.32 -3.12
C ASN A 127 6.80 -11.07 -3.47
N GLY A 128 7.29 -9.86 -3.23
CA GLY A 128 8.60 -9.46 -3.70
C GLY A 128 8.95 -8.00 -3.46
N SER A 129 9.98 -7.53 -4.15
CA SER A 129 10.44 -6.15 -4.04
C SER A 129 9.41 -5.15 -4.57
N CYS A 130 9.32 -3.97 -3.97
CA CYS A 130 8.50 -2.89 -4.52
C CYS A 130 9.21 -2.08 -5.63
N GLY A 131 10.48 -2.37 -5.91
CA GLY A 131 11.32 -1.65 -6.86
C GLY A 131 12.05 -0.43 -6.31
N ILE A 132 11.90 -0.12 -5.02
CA ILE A 132 12.68 0.91 -4.31
C ILE A 132 14.02 0.31 -3.86
N SER A 133 15.12 1.06 -4.02
CA SER A 133 16.43 0.72 -3.45
C SER A 133 16.75 1.60 -2.23
N THR A 134 17.60 1.10 -1.32
CA THR A 134 17.99 1.82 -0.09
C THR A 134 18.76 3.12 -0.34
N ASN A 135 19.37 3.28 -1.52
CA ASN A 135 20.14 4.46 -1.92
C ASN A 135 19.42 5.27 -3.03
N GLN A 136 18.11 5.07 -3.20
CA GLN A 136 17.36 5.76 -4.24
C GLN A 136 17.27 7.27 -3.96
N ILE A 137 17.28 8.06 -5.02
CA ILE A 137 16.90 9.49 -4.95
C ILE A 137 15.46 9.58 -4.43
N ARG A 138 15.21 10.52 -3.51
CA ARG A 138 13.91 10.70 -2.88
C ARG A 138 12.95 11.44 -3.81
N LEU A 139 11.64 11.24 -3.62
CA LEU A 139 10.59 11.83 -4.45
C LEU A 139 10.65 11.40 -5.94
N THR A 140 11.39 10.33 -6.24
CA THR A 140 11.44 9.72 -7.57
C THR A 140 10.84 8.32 -7.54
N TYR A 141 10.26 7.91 -8.66
CA TYR A 141 9.81 6.54 -8.85
C TYR A 141 10.97 5.55 -8.80
N GLY A 142 10.74 4.40 -8.17
CA GLY A 142 11.62 3.25 -8.28
C GLY A 142 11.43 2.48 -9.59
N SER A 143 12.09 1.34 -9.67
CA SER A 143 12.02 0.45 -10.83
C SER A 143 10.62 -0.14 -10.97
N THR A 144 10.09 -0.16 -12.20
CA THR A 144 8.80 -0.80 -12.48
C THR A 144 8.92 -2.31 -12.26
N GLN A 145 8.01 -2.85 -11.47
CA GLN A 145 7.91 -4.28 -11.20
C GLN A 145 6.82 -4.88 -12.09
N TRP A 146 7.16 -5.95 -12.79
CA TRP A 146 6.23 -6.70 -13.64
C TRP A 146 5.76 -7.94 -12.90
N LEU A 147 4.44 -8.18 -12.92
CA LEU A 147 3.93 -9.43 -12.37
C LEU A 147 4.34 -10.59 -13.31
N PRO A 148 4.64 -11.78 -12.75
CA PRO A 148 4.83 -12.97 -13.56
C PRO A 148 3.62 -13.16 -14.48
N LYS A 149 3.85 -13.57 -15.73
CA LYS A 149 2.74 -13.97 -16.60
C LYS A 149 2.07 -15.18 -15.96
N HIS A 150 0.90 -14.98 -15.35
CA HIS A 150 0.05 -16.10 -14.97
C HIS A 150 -0.51 -16.68 -16.27
N SER A 151 -0.19 -17.95 -16.56
CA SER A 151 -0.86 -18.71 -17.59
C SER A 151 -2.35 -18.74 -17.26
N ALA A 152 -3.18 -18.21 -18.15
CA ALA A 152 -4.63 -18.30 -18.08
C ALA A 152 -5.10 -19.76 -18.12
#